data_AF-A0A6N2DU94-F1
#
_entry.id   AF-A0A6N2DU94-F1
#
_cell.length_a   1.000
_cell.length_b   1.000
_cell.length_c   1.000
_cell.angle_alpha   90.00
_cell.angle_beta   90.00
_cell.angle_gamma   90.00
#
_symmetry.space_group_name_H-M   'P 1'
#
loop_
_entity.id
_entity.type
_entity.pdbx_description
1 polymer ?
#
loop_
_entity_poly.entity_id
_entity_poly.type
_entity_poly.pdbx_seq_one_letter_code
_entity_poly.pdbx_strand_id
1 'polypeptide(L)' 'MTHDTEWPASPPHGGDRPSRIEADRLACCIRYLADEARRSGFDETAAALEAVELPHKTVRF' A
#
# COMPACT_ATOMS: atom_id res chain seq x y z
N MET A 1 -14.22 -20.49 21.35
CA MET A 1 -14.81 -19.61 20.34
C MET A 1 -13.68 -18.86 19.67
N THR A 2 -13.23 -19.30 18.50
CA THR A 2 -12.25 -18.58 17.68
C THR A 2 -13.04 -17.71 16.71
N HIS A 3 -12.88 -16.39 16.80
CA HIS A 3 -13.43 -15.47 15.82
C HIS A 3 -12.46 -15.41 14.65
N ASP A 4 -12.54 -16.40 13.76
CA ASP A 4 -11.94 -16.32 12.43
C ASP A 4 -12.64 -15.17 11.70
N THR A 5 -12.06 -13.98 11.82
CA THR A 5 -12.51 -12.80 11.08
C THR A 5 -11.97 -12.95 9.67
N GLU A 6 -12.66 -13.75 8.86
CA GLU A 6 -12.44 -13.82 7.43
C GLU A 6 -12.68 -12.43 6.83
N TRP A 7 -11.62 -11.82 6.30
CA TRP A 7 -11.70 -10.56 5.58
C TRP A 7 -12.47 -10.82 4.29
N PRO A 8 -13.55 -10.09 3.96
CA PRO A 8 -14.25 -10.32 2.71
C PRO A 8 -13.32 -9.96 1.55
N ALA A 9 -12.83 -10.99 0.85
CA ALA A 9 -12.10 -10.84 -0.39
C ALA A 9 -13.06 -10.19 -1.40
N SER A 10 -12.85 -8.90 -1.66
CA SER A 10 -13.64 -8.17 -2.66
C SER A 10 -13.42 -8.81 -4.03
N PRO A 11 -14.46 -8.94 -4.88
CA PRO A 11 -14.33 -9.58 -6.19
C PRO A 11 -13.31 -8.81 -7.05
N PRO A 12 -12.50 -9.51 -7.87
CA PRO A 12 -11.47 -8.89 -8.69
C PRO A 12 -12.17 -7.96 -9.69
N HIS A 13 -12.12 -6.65 -9.42
CA HIS A 13 -12.59 -5.66 -10.37
C HIS A 13 -11.68 -5.77 -11.60
N GLY A 14 -12.30 -6.18 -12.71
CA GLY A 14 -11.62 -6.51 -13.94
C GLY A 14 -10.82 -5.32 -14.48
N GLY A 15 -9.55 -5.59 -14.76
CA GLY A 15 -8.79 -5.03 -15.89
C GLY A 15 -8.99 -3.56 -16.21
N ASP A 16 -8.60 -2.67 -15.32
CA ASP A 16 -8.22 -1.31 -15.70
C ASP A 16 -6.91 -0.97 -14.99
N ARG A 17 -5.98 -0.34 -15.72
CA ARG A 17 -4.78 0.25 -15.10
C ARG A 17 -5.23 1.01 -13.85
N PRO A 18 -4.56 0.87 -12.69
CA PRO A 18 -4.93 1.64 -11.51
C PRO A 18 -5.01 3.10 -11.95
N SER A 19 -6.20 3.68 -11.77
CA SER A 19 -6.39 5.07 -12.08
C SER A 19 -5.32 5.84 -11.31
N ARG A 20 -4.77 6.92 -11.89
CA ARG A 20 -3.72 7.72 -11.22
C ARG A 20 -4.12 8.09 -9.77
N ILE A 21 -5.43 8.25 -9.53
CA ILE A 21 -6.04 8.48 -8.23
C ILE A 21 -5.86 7.29 -7.27
N GLU A 22 -6.05 6.05 -7.72
CA GLU A 22 -5.83 4.85 -6.90
C GLU A 22 -4.36 4.65 -6.57
N ALA A 23 -3.45 4.94 -7.52
CA ALA A 23 -2.01 4.90 -7.27
C ALA A 23 -1.57 5.95 -6.24
N ASP A 24 -2.07 7.18 -6.36
CA ASP A 24 -1.80 8.26 -5.39
C ASP A 24 -2.38 7.93 -4.00
N ARG A 25 -3.58 7.32 -3.93
CA ARG A 25 -4.18 6.84 -2.68
C ARG A 25 -3.35 5.74 -2.04
N LEU A 26 -2.89 4.77 -2.82
CA LEU A 26 -2.02 3.69 -2.35
C LEU A 26 -0.69 4.25 -1.81
N ALA A 27 -0.09 5.21 -2.52
CA ALA A 27 1.12 5.90 -2.06
C ALA A 27 0.91 6.60 -0.70
N CYS A 28 -0.25 7.25 -0.50
CA CYS A 28 -0.61 7.84 0.78
C CYS A 28 -0.75 6.80 1.89
N CYS A 29 -1.40 5.67 1.62
CA CYS A 29 -1.55 4.58 2.60
C CYS A 29 -0.20 3.98 3.00
N ILE A 30 0.69 3.72 2.03
CA ILE A 30 2.03 3.16 2.28
C ILE A 30 2.85 4.10 3.17
N ARG A 31 2.83 5.42 2.88
CA ARG A 31 3.53 6.41 3.72
C ARG A 31 2.99 6.47 5.14
N TYR A 32 1.67 6.47 5.30
CA TYR A 32 1.05 6.46 6.62
C TYR A 32 1.46 5.24 7.43
N LEU A 33 1.46 4.05 6.81
CA LEU A 33 1.87 2.81 7.48
C LEU A 33 3.35 2.82 7.85
N ALA A 34 4.22 3.39 7.00
CA ALA A 34 5.65 3.51 7.31
C ALA A 34 5.88 4.41 8.54
N ASP A 35 5.19 5.55 8.60
CA ASP A 35 5.26 6.45 9.75
C ASP A 35 4.73 5.80 11.03
N GLU A 36 3.63 5.05 10.95
CA GLU A 36 3.07 4.35 12.11
C GLU A 36 3.97 3.21 12.58
N ALA A 37 4.58 2.46 11.65
CA ALA A 37 5.57 1.44 11.96
C ALA A 37 6.78 2.04 12.71
N ARG A 38 7.28 3.20 12.25
CA ARG A 38 8.38 3.92 12.90
C ARG A 38 8.00 4.39 14.31
N ARG A 39 6.80 4.94 14.49
CA ARG A 39 6.28 5.36 15.81
C ARG A 39 6.13 4.21 16.78
N SER A 40 5.87 3.02 16.25
CA SER A 40 5.69 1.78 17.01
C SER A 40 6.99 0.99 17.25
N GLY A 41 8.13 1.45 16.72
CA GLY A 41 9.43 0.79 16.86
C GLY A 41 9.65 -0.40 15.92
N PHE A 42 8.85 -0.53 14.86
CA PHE A 42 9.02 -1.54 13.82
C PHE A 42 9.88 -1.01 12.67
N ASP A 43 11.16 -0.75 12.95
CA ASP A 43 12.08 -0.09 12.00
C ASP A 43 12.27 -0.89 10.70
N GLU A 44 12.34 -2.22 10.77
CA GLU A 44 12.44 -3.09 9.58
C GLU A 44 11.20 -3.00 8.69
N THR A 45 10.01 -2.93 9.30
CA THR A 45 8.74 -2.78 8.57
C THR A 45 8.63 -1.41 7.94
N ALA A 46 9.05 -0.35 8.64
CA ALA A 46 9.09 1.00 8.08
C ALA A 46 10.03 1.06 6.86
N ALA A 47 11.23 0.49 6.97
CA ALA A 47 12.19 0.42 5.86
C ALA A 47 11.64 -0.38 4.66
N ALA A 48 10.95 -1.49 4.92
CA ALA A 48 10.33 -2.30 3.85
C ALA A 48 9.22 -1.52 3.12
N LEU A 49 8.41 -0.73 3.85
CA LEU A 49 7.35 0.10 3.27
C LEU A 49 7.90 1.29 2.49
N GLU A 50 8.98 1.92 2.96
CA GLU A 50 9.67 3.00 2.25
C GLU A 50 10.37 2.52 0.97
N ALA A 51 10.87 1.29 0.97
CA ALA A 51 11.47 0.67 -0.21
C ALA A 51 10.45 0.36 -1.32
N VAL A 52 9.14 0.44 -1.02
CA VAL A 52 8.08 0.46 -2.03
C VAL A 52 8.06 1.85 -2.68
N GLU A 53 9.17 2.25 -3.30
CA GLU A 53 9.16 3.33 -4.28
C GLU A 53 8.25 2.90 -5.44
N LEU A 54 7.01 3.39 -5.40
CA LEU A 54 6.10 3.34 -6.54
C LEU A 54 6.82 3.95 -7.74
N PRO A 55 6.85 3.27 -8.90
CA PRO A 55 7.57 3.75 -10.08
C PRO A 55 6.91 5.02 -10.62
N HIS A 56 7.26 6.18 -10.06
CA HIS A 56 7.10 7.48 -10.68
C HIS A 56 8.21 7.72 -11.70
N LYS A 57 8.62 6.69 -12.46
CA LYS A 57 9.31 6.95 -13.71
C LYS A 57 8.25 7.34 -14.72
N THR A 58 8.00 8.64 -14.80
CA THR A 58 7.38 9.26 -15.96
C THR A 58 8.22 8.86 -17.17
N VAL A 59 7.84 7.77 -17.85
CA VAL A 59 8.34 7.49 -19.17
C VAL A 59 7.66 8.50 -20.09
N ARG A 60 8.31 9.65 -20.29
CA ARG A 60 8.04 10.52 -21.43
C ARG A 60 8.44 9.74 -22.68
N PHE A 61 7.45 9.26 -23.42
CA PHE A 61 7.59 9.03 -24.86
C PHE A 61 7.19 10.30 -25.59
#